data_AF-A0A7V8LLT2-F1
#
_entry.id   AF-A0A7V8LLT2-F1
#
_cell.length_a   1.000
_cell.length_b   1.000
_cell.length_c   1.000
_cell.angle_alpha   90.00
_cell.angle_beta   90.00
_cell.angle_gamma   90.00
#
_symmetry.space_group_name_H-M   'P 1'
#
loop_
_entity.id
_entity.type
_entity.pdbx_description
1 polymer ?
#
loop_
_entity_poly.entity_id
_entity_poly.type
_entity_poly.pdbx_seq_one_letter_code
_entity_poly.pdbx_strand_id
1 'polypeptide(L)'
;MASLAYFTVTGTVNSVVVDYVDPDTHPDIKPVSAMVDFIPRLPKGSVIWAPGLTPPQGVIFPTIRARIDSDGILRTIVGGVGVELTANTPELHLSSLIYDVVFSKVVLNKSEGYIAPFAFEAPTAAASLDFATMVKLPPKALFE
;
A
#
# COMPACT_ATOMS: atom_id res chain seq x y z
N MET A 1 0.75 -23.40 16.10
CA MET A 1 -0.46 -22.67 16.53
C MET A 1 -0.90 -21.83 15.35
N ALA A 2 -2.18 -21.81 15.03
CA ALA A 2 -2.69 -21.06 13.89
C ALA A 2 -2.75 -19.56 14.22
N SER A 3 -2.01 -18.76 13.45
CA SER A 3 -1.81 -17.32 13.68
C SER A 3 -1.94 -16.56 12.38
N LEU A 4 -2.19 -15.25 12.47
CA LEU A 4 -2.13 -14.36 11.31
C LEU A 4 -0.73 -14.42 10.70
N ALA A 5 -0.66 -14.55 9.38
CA ALA A 5 0.56 -14.30 8.63
C ALA A 5 0.53 -12.88 8.07
N TYR A 6 1.72 -12.35 7.85
CA TYR A 6 1.90 -11.01 7.30
C TYR A 6 2.80 -11.04 6.09
N PHE A 7 2.64 -10.05 5.22
CA PHE A 7 3.46 -9.84 4.05
C PHE A 7 3.93 -8.39 4.02
N THR A 8 5.09 -8.17 3.41
CA THR A 8 5.70 -6.84 3.33
C THR A 8 5.42 -6.24 1.96
N VAL A 9 4.95 -5.00 1.95
CA VAL A 9 4.84 -4.18 0.74
C VAL A 9 6.02 -3.23 0.67
N THR A 10 6.73 -3.26 -0.46
CA THR A 10 7.82 -2.32 -0.79
C THR A 10 7.45 -1.51 -2.01
N GLY A 11 8.17 -0.41 -2.21
CA GLY A 11 8.03 0.38 -3.42
C GLY A 11 8.96 1.57 -3.43
N THR A 12 9.44 1.90 -4.62
CA THR A 12 10.18 3.12 -4.90
C THR A 12 9.43 3.89 -5.97
N VAL A 13 9.13 5.16 -5.71
CA VAL A 13 8.38 6.03 -6.63
C VAL A 13 9.21 7.26 -6.94
N ASN A 14 9.53 7.41 -8.22
CA ASN A 14 10.23 8.57 -8.75
C ASN A 14 9.40 9.25 -9.82
N SER A 15 9.58 10.55 -9.95
CA SER A 15 9.07 11.39 -11.03
C SER A 15 10.17 11.67 -12.04
N VAL A 16 9.82 11.68 -13.32
CA VAL A 16 10.69 12.15 -14.39
C VAL A 16 10.35 13.61 -14.64
N VAL A 17 11.34 14.49 -14.53
CA VAL A 17 11.17 15.94 -14.54
C VAL A 17 12.07 16.51 -15.63
N VAL A 18 11.51 17.30 -16.54
CA VAL A 18 12.30 18.02 -17.55
C VAL A 18 13.13 19.09 -16.86
N ASP A 19 14.42 19.18 -17.22
CA ASP A 19 15.28 20.25 -16.73
C ASP A 19 14.97 21.58 -17.44
N TYR A 20 14.85 22.64 -16.65
CA TYR A 20 14.61 24.01 -17.10
C TYR A 20 15.67 24.99 -16.57
N VAL A 21 16.69 24.50 -15.87
CA VAL A 21 17.58 25.32 -15.03
C VAL A 21 19.01 25.34 -15.58
N ASP A 22 19.45 24.31 -16.31
CA ASP A 22 20.79 24.25 -16.88
C ASP A 22 20.81 23.84 -18.38
N PRO A 23 21.97 23.93 -19.07
CA PRO A 23 22.08 23.63 -20.50
C PRO A 23 21.87 22.16 -20.87
N ASP A 24 21.93 21.25 -19.90
CA ASP A 24 21.53 19.86 -20.11
C ASP A 24 20.00 19.79 -20.18
N THR A 25 19.50 19.21 -21.25
CA THR A 25 18.05 19.14 -21.53
C THR A 25 17.49 17.75 -21.24
N HIS A 26 18.33 16.83 -20.74
CA HIS A 26 17.88 15.50 -20.37
C HIS A 26 16.94 15.56 -19.15
N PRO A 27 15.83 14.80 -19.17
CA PRO A 27 14.97 14.69 -18.00
C PRO A 27 15.70 14.03 -16.82
N ASP A 28 15.50 14.60 -15.65
CA ASP A 28 16.00 14.13 -14.37
C ASP A 28 15.03 13.19 -13.68
N ILE A 29 15.57 12.24 -12.90
CA ILE A 29 14.79 11.41 -11.99
C ILE A 29 14.82 12.07 -10.61
N LYS A 30 13.65 12.47 -10.09
CA LYS A 30 13.49 13.06 -8.76
C LYS A 30 12.55 12.20 -7.90
N PRO A 31 12.87 11.97 -6.61
CA PRO A 31 12.01 11.20 -5.73
C PRO A 31 10.67 11.88 -5.49
N VAL A 32 9.63 11.07 -5.33
CA VAL A 32 8.29 11.53 -4.96
C VAL A 32 8.11 11.41 -3.46
N SER A 33 7.38 12.34 -2.84
CA SER A 33 6.88 12.15 -1.48
C SER A 33 5.36 12.17 -1.45
N ALA A 34 4.75 11.32 -0.63
CA ALA A 34 3.30 11.19 -0.52
C ALA A 34 2.90 10.48 0.78
N MET A 35 1.66 10.66 1.21
CA MET A 35 1.01 9.76 2.15
C MET A 35 0.35 8.62 1.39
N VAL A 36 0.38 7.42 1.95
CA VAL A 36 -0.18 6.20 1.35
C VAL A 36 -1.12 5.55 2.35
N ASP A 37 -2.39 5.42 2.00
CA ASP A 37 -3.38 4.73 2.81
C ASP A 37 -3.72 3.37 2.16
N PHE A 38 -3.51 2.29 2.92
CA PHE A 38 -3.93 0.94 2.57
C PHE A 38 -5.29 0.66 3.20
N ILE A 39 -6.31 0.52 2.37
CA ILE A 39 -7.70 0.36 2.79
C ILE A 39 -8.16 -1.06 2.44
N PRO A 40 -8.45 -1.93 3.41
CA PRO A 40 -8.99 -3.26 3.13
C PRO A 40 -10.41 -3.15 2.53
N ARG A 41 -10.69 -3.89 1.46
CA ARG A 41 -12.01 -3.98 0.81
C ARG A 41 -12.98 -4.87 1.59
N LEU A 42 -13.22 -4.52 2.84
CA LEU A 42 -14.23 -5.16 3.67
C LEU A 42 -15.39 -4.17 3.91
N PRO A 43 -16.62 -4.65 4.14
CA PRO A 43 -17.72 -3.78 4.54
C PRO A 43 -17.32 -2.95 5.77
N LYS A 44 -17.59 -1.64 5.76
CA LYS A 44 -17.20 -0.77 6.88
C LYS A 44 -17.80 -1.29 8.18
N GLY A 45 -16.96 -1.43 9.21
CA GLY A 45 -17.36 -1.93 10.53
C GLY A 45 -17.54 -3.45 10.62
N SER A 46 -17.20 -4.21 9.58
CA SER A 46 -17.26 -5.68 9.64
C SER A 46 -16.16 -6.23 10.56
N VAL A 47 -16.55 -7.16 11.43
CA VAL A 47 -15.64 -8.02 12.17
C VAL A 47 -15.52 -9.34 11.43
N ILE A 48 -14.30 -9.76 11.09
CA ILE A 48 -14.03 -11.09 10.57
C ILE A 48 -13.90 -12.04 11.75
N TRP A 49 -14.87 -12.93 11.92
CA TRP A 49 -14.78 -13.99 12.91
C TRP A 49 -13.88 -15.10 12.37
N ALA A 50 -12.69 -15.24 12.96
CA ALA A 50 -11.65 -16.15 12.53
C ALA A 50 -11.54 -17.33 13.52
N PRO A 51 -12.40 -18.36 13.40
CA PRO A 51 -12.38 -19.51 14.31
C PRO A 51 -11.13 -20.38 14.13
N GLY A 52 -10.43 -20.25 12.99
CA GLY A 52 -9.18 -20.95 12.72
C GLY A 52 -7.99 -20.41 13.52
N LEU A 53 -8.08 -19.19 14.07
CA LEU A 53 -7.03 -18.64 14.93
C LEU A 53 -7.02 -19.32 16.31
N THR A 54 -5.86 -19.32 16.96
CA THR A 54 -5.70 -19.86 18.32
C THR A 54 -5.26 -18.75 19.29
N PRO A 55 -6.13 -18.26 20.20
CA PRO A 55 -7.54 -18.61 20.37
C PRO A 55 -8.44 -18.04 19.26
N PRO A 56 -9.64 -18.62 19.04
CA PRO A 56 -10.65 -18.07 18.16
C PRO A 56 -11.00 -16.63 18.55
N GLN A 57 -11.03 -15.72 17.57
CA GLN A 57 -11.24 -14.30 17.84
C GLN A 57 -11.85 -13.56 16.64
N GLY A 58 -12.40 -12.38 16.90
CA GLY A 58 -12.81 -11.42 15.87
C GLY A 58 -11.65 -10.50 15.49
N VAL A 59 -11.39 -10.35 14.20
CA VAL A 59 -10.34 -9.49 13.66
C VAL A 59 -10.98 -8.33 12.90
N ILE A 60 -10.52 -7.12 13.20
CA ILE A 60 -10.92 -5.89 12.50
C ILE A 60 -9.70 -5.38 11.74
N PHE A 61 -9.88 -5.06 10.47
CA PHE A 61 -8.83 -4.51 9.62
C PHE A 61 -9.03 -3.00 9.45
N PRO A 62 -8.29 -2.15 10.20
CA PRO A 62 -8.33 -0.71 10.01
C PRO A 62 -7.58 -0.30 8.73
N THR A 63 -7.79 0.95 8.30
CA THR A 63 -6.91 1.58 7.32
C THR A 63 -5.51 1.72 7.91
N ILE A 64 -4.50 1.33 7.14
CA ILE A 64 -3.09 1.43 7.53
C ILE A 64 -2.48 2.58 6.77
N ARG A 65 -1.92 3.55 7.50
CA ARG A 65 -1.26 4.73 6.92
C ARG A 65 0.24 4.52 6.88
N ALA A 66 0.83 4.88 5.75
CA ALA A 66 2.25 4.87 5.45
C ALA A 66 2.63 6.16 4.70
N ARG A 67 3.91 6.29 4.34
CA ARG A 67 4.39 7.40 3.51
C ARG A 67 5.45 6.95 2.52
N ILE A 68 5.52 7.65 1.41
CA ILE A 68 6.71 7.70 0.56
C ILE A 68 7.53 8.89 1.04
N ASP A 69 8.73 8.62 1.53
CA ASP A 69 9.60 9.65 2.12
C ASP A 69 10.31 10.48 1.02
N SER A 70 11.09 11.47 1.42
CA SER A 70 11.83 12.37 0.52
C SER A 70 12.85 11.66 -0.40
N ASP A 71 13.17 10.39 -0.12
CA ASP A 71 14.02 9.52 -0.94
C ASP A 71 13.22 8.67 -1.95
N GLY A 72 11.90 8.82 -2.00
CA GLY A 72 11.04 8.05 -2.91
C GLY A 72 10.71 6.65 -2.40
N ILE A 73 11.13 6.27 -1.20
CA ILE A 73 10.96 4.92 -0.65
C ILE A 73 9.70 4.85 0.21
N LEU A 74 8.91 3.79 0.01
CA LEU A 74 7.77 3.46 0.86
C LEU A 74 8.24 3.05 2.27
N ARG A 75 7.73 3.74 3.28
CA ARG A 75 8.03 3.53 4.69
C ARG A 75 6.78 3.58 5.56
N THR A 76 6.83 2.91 6.70
CA THR A 76 5.88 3.16 7.79
C THR A 76 5.98 4.61 8.27
N ILE A 77 4.97 5.11 8.97
CA ILE A 77 4.99 6.47 9.52
C ILE A 77 6.13 6.71 10.52
N VAL A 78 6.63 5.65 11.16
CA VAL A 78 7.79 5.73 12.07
C VAL A 78 9.13 5.56 11.35
N GLY A 79 9.16 5.40 10.02
CA GLY A 79 10.37 5.40 9.19
C GLY A 79 10.95 4.03 8.84
N GLY A 80 10.30 2.94 9.24
CA GLY A 80 10.68 1.57 8.85
C GLY A 80 10.44 1.35 7.36
N VAL A 81 11.39 0.71 6.66
CA VAL A 81 11.29 0.44 5.22
C VAL A 81 10.27 -0.66 4.96
N GLY A 82 9.39 -0.43 3.99
CA GLY A 82 8.27 -1.32 3.69
C GLY A 82 7.15 -1.23 4.73
N VAL A 83 6.01 -1.82 4.39
CA VAL A 83 4.81 -1.82 5.23
C VAL A 83 4.32 -3.25 5.35
N GLU A 84 4.22 -3.73 6.59
CA GLU A 84 3.69 -5.06 6.87
C GLU A 84 2.16 -5.01 6.92
N LEU A 85 1.52 -5.89 6.13
CA LEU A 85 0.06 -6.02 6.01
C LEU A 85 -0.36 -7.48 6.25
N THR A 86 -1.62 -7.71 6.58
CA THR A 86 -2.12 -9.05 6.88
C THR A 86 -2.39 -9.85 5.61
N ALA A 87 -1.83 -11.06 5.52
CA ALA A 87 -2.06 -11.98 4.42
C ALA A 87 -3.48 -12.57 4.48
N ASN A 88 -4.03 -12.99 3.33
CA ASN A 88 -5.30 -13.71 3.25
C ASN A 88 -5.13 -15.17 3.64
N THR A 89 -4.82 -15.44 4.91
CA THR A 89 -4.56 -16.81 5.35
C THR A 89 -5.85 -17.60 5.50
N PRO A 90 -5.81 -18.94 5.34
CA PRO A 90 -7.01 -19.79 5.46
C PRO A 90 -7.76 -19.62 6.79
N GLU A 91 -7.06 -19.26 7.87
CA GLU A 91 -7.60 -19.03 9.21
C GLU A 91 -8.61 -17.88 9.28
N LEU A 92 -8.55 -16.92 8.34
CA LEU A 92 -9.49 -15.82 8.23
C LEU A 92 -10.83 -16.22 7.60
N HIS A 93 -10.90 -17.39 6.96
CA HIS A 93 -12.09 -17.90 6.27
C HIS A 93 -12.67 -16.89 5.24
N LEU A 94 -11.78 -16.10 4.62
CA LEU A 94 -12.11 -15.14 3.58
C LEU A 94 -11.81 -15.73 2.19
N SER A 95 -12.66 -15.44 1.20
CA SER A 95 -12.40 -15.85 -0.19
C SER A 95 -11.24 -15.08 -0.80
N SER A 96 -11.11 -13.80 -0.47
CA SER A 96 -10.08 -12.89 -0.97
C SER A 96 -9.96 -11.69 -0.02
N LEU A 97 -8.75 -11.18 0.20
CA LEU A 97 -8.50 -9.92 0.89
C LEU A 97 -7.81 -8.96 -0.08
N ILE A 98 -8.47 -7.84 -0.39
CA ILE A 98 -7.96 -6.85 -1.34
C ILE A 98 -7.68 -5.55 -0.59
N TYR A 99 -6.56 -4.92 -0.90
CA TYR A 99 -6.21 -3.60 -0.38
C TYR A 99 -6.27 -2.56 -1.50
N ASP A 100 -7.06 -1.50 -1.31
CA ASP A 100 -6.96 -0.27 -2.09
C ASP A 100 -5.80 0.58 -1.56
N VAL A 101 -4.99 1.10 -2.47
CA VAL A 101 -3.86 1.99 -2.21
C VAL A 101 -4.24 3.37 -2.68
N VAL A 102 -4.38 4.30 -1.74
CA VAL A 102 -4.77 5.69 -2.02
C VAL A 102 -3.62 6.61 -1.64
N PHE A 103 -3.25 7.49 -2.57
CA PHE A 103 -2.19 8.47 -2.36
C PHE A 103 -2.81 9.82 -2.00
N SER A 104 -2.24 10.50 -1.02
CA SER A 104 -2.61 11.87 -0.66
C SER A 104 -1.38 12.71 -0.34
N LYS A 105 -1.51 14.04 -0.38
CA LYS A 105 -0.40 14.98 -0.18
C LYS A 105 0.82 14.65 -1.06
N VAL A 106 0.56 14.35 -2.33
CA VAL A 106 1.59 13.98 -3.29
C VAL A 106 2.38 15.22 -3.66
N VAL A 107 3.69 15.17 -3.49
CA VAL A 107 4.64 16.22 -3.88
C VAL A 107 5.56 15.66 -4.96
N LEU A 108 5.46 16.25 -6.15
CA LEU A 108 6.28 15.97 -7.33
C LEU A 108 7.15 17.20 -7.60
N ASN A 109 8.47 17.07 -7.47
CA ASN A 109 9.41 18.18 -7.69
C ASN A 109 8.98 19.51 -7.03
N LYS A 110 8.69 19.46 -5.72
CA LYS A 110 8.23 20.61 -4.90
C LYS A 110 6.87 21.20 -5.28
N SER A 111 6.14 20.58 -6.22
CA SER A 111 4.79 20.97 -6.61
C SER A 111 3.79 19.90 -6.17
N GLU A 112 2.54 20.31 -5.94
CA GLU A 112 1.47 19.34 -5.71
C GLU A 112 1.25 18.50 -6.97
N GLY A 113 1.07 17.20 -6.78
CA GLY A 113 0.84 16.26 -7.87
C GLY A 113 -0.29 15.30 -7.58
N TYR A 114 -0.44 14.32 -8.46
CA TYR A 114 -1.45 13.29 -8.36
C TYR A 114 -0.86 11.93 -8.72
N ILE A 115 -1.20 10.91 -7.94
CA ILE A 115 -0.95 9.51 -8.27
C ILE A 115 -2.32 8.82 -8.26
N ALA A 116 -2.66 8.15 -9.36
CA ALA A 116 -3.90 7.41 -9.44
C ALA A 116 -3.91 6.27 -8.40
N PRO A 117 -5.02 6.09 -7.65
CA PRO A 117 -5.14 4.96 -6.75
C PRO A 117 -5.21 3.65 -7.54
N PHE A 118 -4.79 2.57 -6.92
CA PHE A 118 -4.93 1.22 -7.45
C PHE A 118 -5.24 0.25 -6.32
N ALA A 119 -5.51 -1.01 -6.64
CA ALA A 119 -5.64 -2.06 -5.63
C ALA A 119 -4.79 -3.27 -5.95
N PHE A 120 -4.60 -4.15 -4.98
CA PHE A 120 -3.95 -5.44 -5.17
C PHE A 120 -4.54 -6.47 -4.20
N GLU A 121 -4.42 -7.75 -4.56
CA GLU A 121 -4.86 -8.85 -3.72
C GLU A 121 -3.74 -9.26 -2.75
N ALA A 122 -4.09 -9.45 -1.49
CA ALA A 122 -3.18 -9.94 -0.47
C ALA A 122 -2.79 -11.39 -0.77
N PRO A 123 -1.51 -11.76 -0.61
CA PRO A 123 -1.07 -13.14 -0.77
C PRO A 123 -1.70 -14.03 0.30
N THR A 124 -1.73 -15.34 0.06
CA THR A 124 -2.28 -16.33 1.00
C THR A 124 -1.27 -16.78 2.07
N ALA A 125 -0.04 -16.28 2.01
CA ALA A 125 1.06 -16.60 2.91
C ALA A 125 2.02 -15.41 3.03
N ALA A 126 3.02 -15.53 3.90
CA ALA A 126 4.07 -14.52 4.02
C ALA A 126 4.84 -14.37 2.71
N ALA A 127 4.94 -13.13 2.23
CA ALA A 127 5.58 -12.77 0.97
C ALA A 127 6.12 -11.34 1.02
N SER A 128 6.87 -10.97 -0.01
CA SER A 128 7.24 -9.58 -0.29
C SER A 128 6.62 -9.18 -1.63
N LEU A 129 5.88 -8.07 -1.64
CA LEU A 129 5.27 -7.52 -2.84
C LEU A 129 5.81 -6.11 -3.11
N ASP A 130 6.30 -5.88 -4.32
CA ASP A 130 6.79 -4.57 -4.73
C ASP A 130 5.77 -3.84 -5.60
N PHE A 131 5.53 -2.55 -5.35
CA PHE A 131 4.66 -1.70 -6.18
C PHE A 131 5.04 -1.73 -7.66
N ALA A 132 6.32 -1.92 -8.01
CA ALA A 132 6.77 -1.98 -9.39
C ALA A 132 6.34 -3.28 -10.11
N THR A 133 6.29 -4.41 -9.41
CA THR A 133 6.10 -5.74 -10.03
C THR A 133 4.76 -6.39 -9.71
N MET A 134 4.05 -5.93 -8.68
CA MET A 134 2.75 -6.50 -8.30
C MET A 134 1.68 -6.26 -9.39
N VAL A 135 0.75 -7.20 -9.49
CA VAL A 135 -0.45 -7.09 -10.32
C VAL A 135 -1.37 -6.02 -9.74
N LYS A 136 -1.73 -5.03 -10.55
CA LYS A 136 -2.63 -3.93 -10.17
C LYS A 136 -4.04 -4.24 -10.61
N LEU A 137 -4.96 -4.15 -9.66
CA LEU A 137 -6.40 -4.20 -9.87
C LEU A 137 -6.95 -2.77 -9.94
N PRO A 138 -8.08 -2.55 -10.65
CA PRO A 138 -8.73 -1.26 -10.63
C PRO A 138 -9.13 -0.90 -9.18
N PRO A 139 -8.93 0.36 -8.74
CA PRO A 139 -9.36 0.80 -7.42
C PRO A 139 -10.89 0.68 -7.31
N LYS A 140 -11.40 0.50 -6.09
CA LYS A 140 -12.84 0.50 -5.89
C LYS A 140 -13.31 1.91 -6.20
N ALA A 141 -14.37 2.06 -7.00
CA ALA A 141 -15.02 3.34 -7.14
C ALA A 141 -15.32 3.86 -5.73
N LEU A 142 -14.60 4.91 -5.32
CA LEU A 142 -14.90 5.63 -4.09
C LEU A 142 -16.29 6.21 -4.33
N PHE A 143 -17.30 5.55 -3.76
CA PHE A 143 -18.72 5.85 -3.80
C PHE A 143 -19.08 7.22 -4.42
N GLU A 144 -19.83 7.19 -5.54
CA GLU A 144 -20.77 8.29 -5.85
C GLU A 144 -21.72 8.51 -4.67
#